data_AF-K6Z5D6-F1
#
_entry.id   AF-K6Z5D6-F1
#
_cell.length_a   1.000
_cell.length_b   1.000
_cell.length_c   1.000
_cell.angle_alpha   90.00
_cell.angle_beta   90.00
_cell.angle_gamma   90.00
#
_symmetry.space_group_name_H-M   'P 1'
#
loop_
_entity.id
_entity.type
_entity.pdbx_description
1 polymer ?
#
loop_
_entity_poly.entity_id
_entity_poly.type
_entity_poly.pdbx_seq_one_letter_code
_entity_poly.pdbx_strand_id
1 'polypeptide(L)' 'MSGKSLPAYLQQVLEHHVSNAQLTHDAELQGIFERLTKLNAKVELAKAKIRENRLAKGPSS' A
#
# COMPACT_ATOMS: atom_id res chain seq x y z
N MET A 1 5.79 1.87 15.35
CA MET A 1 4.52 2.20 14.66
C MET A 1 4.35 1.24 13.50
N SER A 2 3.25 0.51 13.50
CA SER A 2 3.00 -0.74 12.78
C SER A 2 3.00 -0.59 11.25
N GLY A 3 3.98 -1.22 10.59
CA GLY A 3 3.80 -2.24 9.54
C GLY A 3 3.03 -1.92 8.24
N LYS A 4 2.42 -0.76 8.06
CA LYS A 4 1.69 -0.42 6.82
C LYS A 4 2.64 0.06 5.73
N SER A 5 2.45 -0.41 4.51
CA SER A 5 3.13 0.14 3.34
C SER A 5 2.71 1.60 3.13
N LEU A 6 3.57 2.40 2.48
CA LEU A 6 3.22 3.78 2.11
C LEU A 6 1.91 3.84 1.29
N PRO A 7 1.67 2.96 0.29
CA PRO A 7 0.37 2.90 -0.39
C PRO A 7 -0.83 2.60 0.54
N ALA A 8 -0.68 1.70 1.50
CA ALA A 8 -1.76 1.39 2.45
C ALA A 8 -2.05 2.57 3.39
N TYR A 9 -1.01 3.33 3.75
CA TYR A 9 -1.18 4.56 4.51
C TYR A 9 -1.89 5.65 3.68
N LEU A 10 -1.49 5.83 2.42
CA LEU A 10 -2.13 6.78 1.51
C LEU A 10 -3.61 6.46 1.29
N GLN A 11 -3.96 5.18 1.15
CA GLN A 11 -5.35 4.74 1.08
C GLN A 11 -6.14 5.16 2.32
N GLN A 12 -5.62 4.90 3.51
CA GLN A 12 -6.30 5.25 4.77
C GLN A 12 -6.50 6.78 4.92
N VAL A 13 -5.49 7.58 4.55
CA VAL A 13 -5.59 9.05 4.59
C VAL A 13 -6.66 9.55 3.61
N LEU A 14 -6.73 8.95 2.42
CA LEU A 14 -7.73 9.29 1.42
C LEU A 14 -9.14 8.91 1.86
N GLU A 15 -9.35 7.71 2.43
CA GLU A 15 -10.63 7.28 3.02
C GLU A 15 -11.14 8.28 4.06
N HIS A 16 -10.25 8.75 4.94
CA HIS A 16 -10.59 9.75 5.95
C HIS A 16 -11.00 11.11 5.33
N HIS A 17 -10.26 11.60 4.33
CA HIS A 17 -10.59 12.87 3.66
C HIS A 17 -11.92 12.80 2.90
N VAL A 18 -12.18 11.70 2.20
CA VAL A 18 -13.43 11.48 1.46
C VAL A 18 -14.62 11.44 2.39
N SER A 19 -14.50 10.72 3.51
CA SER A 19 -15.58 10.62 4.50
C SER A 19 -15.98 12.00 5.01
N ASN A 20 -15.01 12.91 5.16
CA ASN A 20 -15.26 14.30 5.58
C ASN A 20 -15.84 15.17 4.46
N ALA A 21 -15.58 14.84 3.20
CA ALA A 21 -16.02 15.59 2.03
C ALA A 21 -17.36 15.09 1.42
N GLN A 22 -17.98 14.04 1.96
CA GLN A 22 -19.19 13.37 1.42
C GLN A 22 -19.03 12.84 -0.01
N LEU A 23 -17.80 12.60 -0.47
CA LEU A 23 -17.49 12.11 -1.82
C LEU A 23 -17.55 10.57 -1.92
N THR A 24 -18.22 9.90 -0.99
CA THR A 24 -18.16 8.44 -0.78
C THR A 24 -18.70 7.59 -1.92
N HIS A 25 -19.41 8.17 -2.90
CA HIS A 25 -20.11 7.46 -3.98
C HIS A 25 -19.59 7.84 -5.37
N ASP A 26 -18.40 8.45 -5.44
CA ASP A 26 -17.79 8.88 -6.69
C ASP A 26 -17.06 7.71 -7.39
N ALA A 27 -17.41 7.46 -8.65
CA ALA A 27 -16.81 6.38 -9.46
C ALA A 27 -15.32 6.61 -9.73
N GLU A 28 -14.87 7.87 -9.84
CA GLU A 28 -13.45 8.20 -9.97
C GLU A 28 -12.71 7.84 -8.68
N LEU A 29 -13.32 8.11 -7.52
CA LEU A 29 -12.74 7.77 -6.24
C LEU A 29 -12.56 6.25 -6.07
N GLN A 30 -13.56 5.46 -6.46
CA GLN A 30 -13.44 4.00 -6.45
C GLN A 30 -12.25 3.54 -7.31
N GLY A 31 -12.09 4.14 -8.49
CA GLY A 31 -10.93 3.90 -9.36
C GLY A 31 -9.58 4.24 -8.70
N ILE A 32 -9.53 5.30 -7.89
CA ILE A 32 -8.32 5.66 -7.11
C ILE A 32 -8.01 4.59 -6.06
N PHE A 33 -9.01 4.13 -5.30
CA PHE A 33 -8.81 3.08 -4.29
C PHE A 33 -8.35 1.75 -4.89
N GLU A 34 -8.90 1.36 -6.04
CA GLU A 34 -8.44 0.17 -6.75
C GLU A 34 -6.96 0.28 -7.17
N ARG A 35 -6.55 1.44 -7.67
CA ARG A 35 -5.15 1.69 -8.06
C ARG A 35 -4.22 1.66 -6.85
N LEU A 36 -4.61 2.26 -5.73
CA LEU A 36 -3.85 2.22 -4.48
C LEU A 36 -3.72 0.79 -3.94
N THR A 37 -4.80 0.02 -4.00
CA THR A 37 -4.80 -1.40 -3.61
C THR A 37 -3.84 -2.22 -4.48
N LYS A 38 -3.90 -2.04 -5.80
CA LYS A 38 -2.97 -2.70 -6.75
C LYS A 38 -1.52 -2.31 -6.51
N LEU A 39 -1.26 -1.04 -6.20
CA LEU A 39 0.09 -0.55 -5.87
C LEU A 39 0.60 -1.16 -4.55
N ASN A 40 -0.24 -1.22 -3.52
CA ASN A 40 0.09 -1.85 -2.25
C ASN A 40 0.55 -3.31 -2.44
N ALA A 41 -0.21 -4.10 -3.20
CA ALA A 41 0.15 -5.48 -3.49
C ALA A 41 1.53 -5.62 -4.16
N LYS A 42 1.83 -4.75 -5.15
CA LYS A 42 3.15 -4.74 -5.81
C LYS A 42 4.29 -4.39 -4.84
N VAL A 43 4.06 -3.45 -3.93
CA VAL A 43 5.04 -3.06 -2.91
C VAL A 43 5.31 -4.21 -1.93
N GLU A 44 4.27 -4.91 -1.47
CA GLU A 44 4.44 -6.05 -0.58
C GLU A 44 5.19 -7.21 -1.26
N LEU A 45 4.90 -7.47 -2.55
CA LEU A 45 5.68 -8.44 -3.34
C LEU A 45 7.16 -8.03 -3.45
N ALA A 46 7.45 -6.75 -3.69
CA ALA A 46 8.83 -6.26 -3.76
C ALA A 46 9.54 -6.40 -2.41
N LYS A 47 8.88 -6.07 -1.29
CA LYS A 47 9.42 -6.27 0.07
C LYS A 47 9.71 -7.74 0.36
N ALA A 48 8.81 -8.64 -0.01
CA ALA A 48 9.00 -10.08 0.15
C ALA A 48 10.26 -10.53 -0.60
N LYS A 49 10.39 -10.13 -1.87
CA LYS A 49 11.58 -10.45 -2.69
C LYS A 49 12.87 -9.86 -2.14
N ILE A 50 12.84 -8.64 -1.60
CA ILE A 50 14.01 -8.03 -0.93
C ILE A 50 14.39 -8.86 0.31
N ARG A 51 13.41 -9.30 1.10
CA ARG A 51 13.64 -10.13 2.29
C ARG A 51 14.21 -11.49 1.92
N GLU A 52 13.65 -12.15 0.91
CA GLU A 52 14.15 -13.42 0.36
C GLU A 52 15.60 -13.28 -0.10
N ASN A 53 15.91 -12.24 -0.89
CA ASN A 53 17.28 -11.97 -1.35
C ASN A 53 18.26 -11.76 -0.19
N ARG A 54 17.83 -11.08 0.89
CA ARG A 54 18.66 -10.89 2.10
C ARG A 54 18.91 -12.20 2.84
N LEU A 55 17.93 -13.11 2.90
CA LEU A 55 18.06 -14.42 3.54
C LEU A 55 18.92 -15.37 2.70
N ALA A 56 18.74 -15.35 1.38
CA ALA A 56 19.53 -16.13 0.43
C ALA A 56 21.00 -15.68 0.40
N LYS A 57 21.26 -14.39 0.63
CA LYS A 57 22.60 -13.81 0.83
C LYS A 57 23.02 -13.79 2.31
N GLY A 58 22.62 -14.78 3.11
CA GLY A 58 22.98 -14.89 4.53
C GLY A 58 24.45 -14.52 4.79
N PRO A 59 24.77 -13.94 5.97
CA PRO A 59 25.95 -13.10 6.16
C PRO A 59 27.18 -13.82 5.66
N SER A 60 27.73 -13.36 4.54
CA SER A 60 29.12 -13.65 4.23
C SER A 60 29.92 -13.23 5.46
N SER A 61 30.53 -14.23 6.11
CA SER A 61 31.41 -14.12 7.26
C SER A 61 32.53 -13.12 7.02
#